data_AF-D3DFC3-F1
#
_entry.id   AF-D3DFC3-F1
#
_cell.length_a   1.000
_cell.length_b   1.000
_cell.length_c   1.000
_cell.angle_alpha   90.00
_cell.angle_beta   90.00
_cell.angle_gamma   90.00
#
_symmetry.space_group_name_H-M   'P 1'
#
loop_
_entity.id
_entity.type
_entity.pdbx_description
1 polymer ?
#
loop_
_entity_poly.entity_id
_entity_poly.type
_entity_poly.pdbx_seq_one_letter_code
_entity_poly.pdbx_strand_id
1 'polypeptide(L)'
;MGDFTKAGLDKGDIEKELEHTLTSARMLYRTYLLTIEDYSSEELLADLKEYTHQLETSILPLVRRAEATKVPKLVDMAYEIRYTYEKIIEVIREQLDRT
;
A
#
# COMPACT_ATOMS: atom_id res chain seq x y z
N MET A 1 -17.20 17.79 -33.18
CA MET A 1 -17.38 17.57 -31.73
C MET A 1 -16.57 16.33 -31.41
N GLY A 2 -15.33 16.50 -30.96
CA GLY A 2 -14.42 15.38 -30.72
C GLY A 2 -14.74 14.73 -29.38
N ASP A 3 -15.03 13.44 -29.38
CA ASP A 3 -15.12 12.62 -28.17
C ASP A 3 -13.76 12.60 -27.47
N PHE A 4 -13.64 13.34 -26.36
CA PHE A 4 -12.46 13.38 -25.50
C PHE A 4 -12.48 12.29 -24.40
N THR A 5 -13.24 11.22 -24.58
CA THR A 5 -13.23 10.03 -23.71
C THR A 5 -12.09 9.06 -24.06
N LYS A 6 -10.99 9.58 -24.62
CA LYS A 6 -9.67 8.92 -24.69
C LYS A 6 -8.80 9.25 -23.47
N ALA A 7 -9.38 9.63 -22.33
CA ALA A 7 -8.70 9.58 -21.03
C ALA A 7 -8.59 8.12 -20.56
N GLY A 8 -8.06 7.26 -21.43
CA GLY A 8 -7.64 5.92 -21.07
C GLY A 8 -6.45 6.09 -20.16
N LEU A 9 -6.65 5.74 -18.89
CA LEU A 9 -5.60 5.35 -17.94
C LEU A 9 -4.43 4.76 -18.71
N ASP A 10 -3.31 5.46 -18.77
CA ASP A 10 -2.13 4.96 -19.47
C ASP A 10 -1.70 3.71 -18.71
N LYS A 11 -2.01 2.53 -19.27
CA LYS A 11 -1.86 1.25 -18.57
C LYS A 11 -0.40 1.01 -18.16
N GLY A 12 0.53 1.57 -18.94
CA GLY A 12 1.96 1.53 -18.64
C GLY A 12 2.34 2.38 -17.41
N ASP A 13 1.63 3.48 -17.15
CA ASP A 13 1.91 4.34 -16.00
C ASP A 13 1.43 3.69 -14.70
N ILE A 14 0.24 3.08 -14.71
CA ILE A 14 -0.28 2.36 -13.54
C ILE A 14 0.52 1.09 -13.24
N GLU A 15 1.00 0.36 -14.25
CA GLU A 15 1.83 -0.83 -14.03
C GLU A 15 3.14 -0.45 -13.32
N LYS A 16 3.83 0.60 -13.78
CA LYS A 16 5.05 1.09 -13.12
C LYS A 16 4.79 1.62 -11.72
N GLU A 17 3.70 2.35 -11.52
CA GLU A 17 3.28 2.83 -10.20
C GLU A 17 3.09 1.65 -9.24
N LEU A 18 2.35 0.61 -9.66
CA LEU A 18 2.14 -0.61 -8.88
C LEU A 18 3.46 -1.36 -8.61
N GLU A 19 4.35 -1.50 -9.59
CA GLU A 19 5.64 -2.18 -9.40
C GLU A 19 6.52 -1.48 -8.37
N HIS A 20 6.60 -0.16 -8.45
CA HIS A 20 7.36 0.65 -7.49
C HIS A 20 6.74 0.59 -6.09
N THR A 21 5.42 0.76 -5.98
CA THR A 21 4.74 0.73 -4.68
C THR A 21 4.83 -0.66 -4.04
N LEU A 22 4.70 -1.74 -4.82
CA LEU A 22 4.85 -3.10 -4.32
C LEU A 22 6.26 -3.38 -3.80
N THR A 23 7.28 -2.91 -4.52
CA THR A 23 8.68 -3.02 -4.09
C THR A 23 8.90 -2.29 -2.77
N SER A 24 8.43 -1.05 -2.66
CA SER A 24 8.53 -0.25 -1.44
C SER A 24 7.77 -0.88 -0.26
N ALA A 25 6.54 -1.36 -0.47
CA ALA A 25 5.73 -1.98 0.56
C ALA A 25 6.38 -3.25 1.11
N ARG A 26 6.92 -4.11 0.24
CA ARG A 26 7.64 -5.33 0.64
C ARG A 26 8.90 -5.01 1.45
N MET A 27 9.66 -4.00 1.03
CA MET A 27 10.84 -3.55 1.77
C MET A 27 10.46 -3.01 3.15
N LEU A 28 9.43 -2.18 3.22
CA LEU A 28 8.92 -1.63 4.47
C LEU A 28 8.49 -2.72 5.45
N TYR A 29 7.68 -3.68 4.98
CA TYR A 29 7.23 -4.78 5.82
C TYR A 29 8.39 -5.63 6.34
N ARG A 30 9.36 -5.93 5.48
CA ARG A 30 10.57 -6.66 5.88
C ARG A 30 11.38 -5.92 6.94
N THR A 31 11.48 -4.59 6.83
CA THR A 31 12.16 -3.79 7.85
C THR A 31 11.45 -3.90 9.19
N TYR A 32 10.12 -3.75 9.25
CA TYR A 32 9.37 -3.92 10.50
C TYR A 32 9.59 -5.29 11.12
N LEU A 33 9.55 -6.37 10.34
CA LEU A 33 9.79 -7.72 10.88
C LEU A 33 11.18 -7.89 11.51
N LEU A 34 12.16 -7.05 11.15
CA LEU A 34 13.53 -7.13 11.66
C LEU A 34 13.80 -6.20 12.84
N THR A 35 13.12 -5.05 12.91
CA THR A 35 13.51 -3.96 13.81
C THR A 35 12.39 -3.47 14.72
N ILE A 36 11.17 -4.00 14.62
CA ILE A 36 10.02 -3.46 15.36
C ILE A 36 10.19 -3.49 16.89
N GLU A 37 10.95 -4.46 17.41
CA GLU A 37 11.23 -4.57 18.86
C GLU A 37 12.07 -3.40 19.40
N ASP A 38 12.78 -2.68 18.52
CA ASP A 38 13.61 -1.54 18.89
C ASP A 38 12.83 -0.21 18.97
N TYR A 39 11.56 -0.21 18.54
CA TYR A 39 10.74 1.00 18.45
C TYR A 39 10.05 1.27 19.79
N SER A 40 10.01 2.53 20.19
CA SER A 40 9.22 2.97 21.33
C SER A 40 7.72 2.97 21.02
N SER A 41 6.87 2.92 22.05
CA SER A 41 5.41 3.01 21.89
C SER A 41 4.98 4.29 21.18
N GLU A 42 5.67 5.42 21.39
CA GLU A 42 5.37 6.69 20.72
C GLU A 42 5.65 6.62 19.21
N GLU A 43 6.77 6.01 18.82
CA GLU A 43 7.12 5.78 17.40
C GLU A 43 6.11 4.84 16.75
N LEU A 44 5.77 3.74 17.40
CA LEU A 44 4.78 2.78 16.90
C LEU A 44 3.39 3.40 16.74
N LEU A 45 2.95 4.26 17.66
CA LEU A 45 1.68 4.98 17.54
C LEU A 45 1.67 5.97 16.38
N ALA A 46 2.79 6.68 16.17
CA ALA A 46 2.94 7.59 15.03
C ALA A 46 2.90 6.83 13.71
N ASP A 47 3.64 5.73 13.62
CA ASP A 47 3.69 4.85 12.45
C ASP A 47 2.33 4.21 12.16
N LEU A 48 1.63 3.73 13.19
CA LEU A 48 0.29 3.17 13.05
C LEU A 48 -0.67 4.17 12.40
N LYS A 49 -0.63 5.42 12.86
CA LYS A 49 -1.44 6.51 12.31
C LYS A 49 -1.07 6.80 10.86
N GLU A 50 0.22 6.89 10.56
CA GLU A 50 0.73 7.19 9.22
C GLU A 50 0.34 6.10 8.21
N TYR A 51 0.59 4.82 8.50
CA TYR A 51 0.27 3.76 7.55
C TYR A 51 -1.23 3.50 7.41
N THR A 52 -2.00 3.71 8.47
CA THR A 52 -3.47 3.71 8.35
C THR A 52 -3.92 4.83 7.39
N HIS A 53 -3.35 6.03 7.53
CA HIS A 53 -3.67 7.15 6.65
C HIS A 53 -3.24 6.89 5.19
N GLN A 54 -2.04 6.34 4.97
CA GLN A 54 -1.56 5.98 3.63
C GLN A 54 -2.42 4.89 2.99
N LEU A 55 -2.83 3.87 3.77
CA LEU A 55 -3.73 2.82 3.30
C LEU A 55 -5.02 3.43 2.74
N GLU A 56 -5.64 4.33 3.50
CA GLU A 56 -6.91 4.97 3.13
C GLU A 56 -6.80 5.94 1.96
N THR A 57 -5.77 6.79 1.97
CA THR A 57 -5.69 7.93 1.05
C THR A 57 -4.89 7.67 -0.23
N SER A 58 -4.03 6.66 -0.22
CA SER A 58 -3.14 6.37 -1.34
C SER A 58 -3.33 4.95 -1.88
N ILE A 59 -3.31 3.94 -1.00
CA ILE A 59 -3.34 2.53 -1.42
C ILE A 59 -4.74 2.11 -1.90
N LEU A 60 -5.81 2.41 -1.16
CA LEU A 60 -7.17 2.08 -1.58
C LEU A 60 -7.57 2.77 -2.91
N PRO A 61 -7.24 4.06 -3.16
CA PRO A 61 -7.41 4.67 -4.47
C PRO A 61 -6.63 3.98 -5.59
N LEU A 62 -5.38 3.55 -5.32
CA LEU A 62 -4.57 2.81 -6.29
C LEU A 62 -5.21 1.45 -6.65
N VAL A 63 -5.76 0.74 -5.65
CA VAL A 63 -6.53 -0.50 -5.87
C VAL A 63 -7.73 -0.24 -6.78
N ARG A 64 -8.53 0.79 -6.48
CA ARG A 64 -9.71 1.13 -7.31
C ARG A 64 -9.32 1.49 -8.75
N ARG A 65 -8.21 2.20 -8.93
CA ARG A 65 -7.65 2.51 -10.27
C ARG A 65 -7.21 1.23 -10.98
N ALA A 66 -6.58 0.28 -10.30
CA ALA A 66 -6.16 -1.00 -10.86
C ALA A 66 -7.38 -1.87 -11.25
N GLU A 67 -8.39 -1.95 -10.39
CA GLU A 67 -9.67 -2.63 -10.65
C GLU A 67 -10.36 -2.10 -11.92
N ALA A 68 -10.34 -0.78 -12.12
CA ALA A 68 -10.92 -0.14 -13.30
C ALA A 68 -10.24 -0.54 -14.61
N THR A 69 -8.97 -0.99 -14.56
CA THR A 69 -8.25 -1.47 -15.76
C THR A 69 -8.77 -2.83 -16.26
N LYS A 70 -9.39 -3.62 -15.37
CA LYS A 70 -9.81 -5.02 -15.60
C LYS A 70 -8.69 -5.95 -16.06
N VAL A 71 -7.43 -5.60 -15.79
CA VAL A 71 -6.26 -6.43 -16.08
C VAL A 71 -5.92 -7.23 -14.82
N PRO A 72 -6.10 -8.57 -14.80
CA PRO A 72 -5.94 -9.36 -13.57
C PRO A 72 -4.59 -9.17 -12.88
N LYS A 73 -3.48 -9.18 -13.64
CA LYS A 73 -2.12 -8.94 -13.12
C LYS A 73 -2.02 -7.64 -12.30
N LEU A 74 -2.59 -6.54 -12.80
CA LEU A 74 -2.52 -5.23 -12.12
C LEU A 74 -3.39 -5.20 -10.87
N VAL A 75 -4.55 -5.86 -10.93
CA VAL A 75 -5.46 -6.01 -9.79
C VAL A 75 -4.79 -6.82 -8.68
N ASP A 76 -4.16 -7.94 -9.02
CA ASP A 76 -3.45 -8.80 -8.07
C ASP A 76 -2.31 -8.05 -7.38
N MET A 77 -1.51 -7.29 -8.14
CA MET A 77 -0.45 -6.44 -7.59
C MET A 77 -1.00 -5.40 -6.61
N ALA A 78 -2.11 -4.74 -6.96
CA ALA A 78 -2.71 -3.73 -6.10
C ALA A 78 -3.24 -4.32 -4.80
N TYR A 79 -3.87 -5.51 -4.86
CA TYR A 79 -4.29 -6.21 -3.66
C TYR A 79 -3.13 -6.69 -2.80
N GLU A 80 -2.02 -7.12 -3.41
CA GLU A 80 -0.82 -7.48 -2.66
C GLU A 80 -0.24 -6.28 -1.89
N ILE A 81 -0.20 -5.09 -2.52
CA ILE A 81 0.20 -3.85 -1.85
C ILE A 81 -0.70 -3.57 -0.65
N ARG A 82 -2.03 -3.60 -0.87
CA ARG A 82 -3.02 -3.39 0.20
C ARG A 82 -2.81 -4.36 1.36
N TYR A 83 -2.70 -5.65 1.06
CA TYR A 83 -2.50 -6.68 2.06
C TYR A 83 -1.19 -6.47 2.84
N THR A 84 -0.13 -6.02 2.17
CA THR A 84 1.15 -5.71 2.83
C THR A 84 1.02 -4.57 3.83
N TYR A 85 0.29 -3.50 3.48
CA TYR A 85 0.00 -2.40 4.41
C TYR A 85 -0.86 -2.85 5.59
N GLU A 86 -1.90 -3.66 5.35
CA GLU A 86 -2.73 -4.25 6.40
C GLU A 86 -1.87 -5.09 7.36
N LYS A 87 -0.88 -5.84 6.85
CA LYS A 87 0.06 -6.63 7.66
C LYS A 87 1.04 -5.78 8.46
N ILE A 88 1.53 -4.66 7.92
CA ILE A 88 2.36 -3.71 8.68
C ILE A 88 1.56 -3.16 9.86
N ILE A 89 0.32 -2.71 9.62
CA ILE A 89 -0.57 -2.18 10.65
C ILE A 89 -0.85 -3.23 11.74
N GLU A 90 -1.10 -4.48 11.36
CA GLU A 90 -1.31 -5.59 12.28
C GLU A 90 -0.07 -5.82 13.17
N VAL A 91 1.12 -5.91 12.57
CA VAL A 91 2.37 -6.13 13.30
C VAL A 91 2.66 -4.97 14.28
N ILE A 92 2.37 -3.73 13.90
CA ILE A 92 2.50 -2.57 14.80
C ILE A 92 1.53 -2.66 15.98
N ARG A 93 0.27 -3.03 15.74
CA ARG A 93 -0.73 -3.20 16.80
C ARG A 93 -0.34 -4.33 17.76
N GLU A 94 0.10 -5.46 17.23
CA GLU A 94 0.56 -6.58 18.05
C GLU A 94 1.74 -6.20 18.94
N GLN A 95 2.67 -5.37 18.45
CA GLN A 95 3.78 -4.90 19.27
C GLN A 95 3.33 -3.92 20.36
N LEU A 96 2.42 -3.00 20.03
CA LEU A 96 1.84 -2.07 21.00
C LEU A 96 1.09 -2.80 22.12
N ASP A 97 0.37 -3.88 21.81
CA ASP A 97 -0.36 -4.68 22.81
C ASP A 97 0.58 -5.47 23.75
N ARG A 98 1.85 -5.66 23.35
CA ARG A 98 2.88 -6.38 24.14
C ARG A 98 3.70 -5.45 25.05
N THR A 99 3.65 -4.14 24.79
CA THR A 99 4.46 -3.13 25.50
C THR A 99 3.66 -2.51 26.64
#